data_AF-A0A645HDU0-F1
#
_entry.id   AF-A0A645HDU0-F1
#
_cell.length_a   1.000
_cell.length_b   1.000
_cell.length_c   1.000
_cell.angle_alpha   90.00
_cell.angle_beta   90.00
_cell.angle_gamma   90.00
#
_symmetry.space_group_name_H-M   'P 1'
#
loop_
_entity.id
_entity.type
_entity.pdbx_description
1 polymer ?
#
loop_
_entity_poly.entity_id
_entity_poly.type
_entity_poly.pdbx_seq_one_letter_code
_entity_poly.pdbx_strand_id
1 'polypeptide(L)'
;MVKDLVKSIAHIVLSKSEIEYELPENKEYSRIDYLYVKLLELVNNGQINDAEDLLFDEINTSDMKQFEMAMSFYLYLNDFGDNYLESNDYSRDEISEGIKSICMEFGVSSMVEFLF
;
A
#
# COMPACT_ATOMS: atom_id res chain seq x y z
N MET A 1 3.29 12.76 7.66
CA MET A 1 2.99 11.66 8.59
C MET A 1 2.99 10.32 7.88
N VAL A 2 1.97 9.95 7.08
CA VAL A 2 1.97 8.67 6.34
C VAL A 2 3.16 8.52 5.40
N LYS A 3 3.49 9.56 4.61
CA LYS A 3 4.67 9.53 3.72
C LYS A 3 5.98 9.29 4.48
N ASP A 4 6.14 9.89 5.65
CA ASP A 4 7.33 9.74 6.49
C ASP A 4 7.40 8.33 7.11
N LEU A 5 6.25 7.81 7.56
CA LEU A 5 6.10 6.44 8.03
C LEU A 5 6.53 5.42 6.96
N VAL A 6 5.99 5.52 5.74
CA VAL A 6 6.34 4.61 4.63
C VAL A 6 7.82 4.75 4.26
N LYS A 7 8.39 5.96 4.27
CA LYS A 7 9.84 6.17 4.06
C LYS A 7 10.69 5.49 5.13
N SER A 8 10.31 5.60 6.41
CA SER A 8 11.02 4.90 7.49
C SER A 8 10.94 3.38 7.34
N ILE A 9 9.77 2.85 6.98
CA ILE A 9 9.59 1.42 6.69
C ILE A 9 10.45 0.98 5.51
N ALA A 10 10.49 1.77 4.42
CA ALA A 10 11.34 1.49 3.25
C ALA A 10 12.82 1.34 3.62
N HIS A 11 13.32 2.25 4.46
CA HIS A 11 14.70 2.22 4.93
C HIS A 11 15.00 0.97 5.77
N ILE A 12 14.10 0.61 6.69
CA ILE A 12 14.30 -0.51 7.63
C ILE A 12 14.12 -1.87 6.94
N VAL A 13 13.04 -2.04 6.18
CA VAL A 13 12.62 -3.33 5.65
C VAL A 13 13.26 -3.64 4.30
N LEU A 14 13.40 -2.64 3.43
CA LEU A 14 13.84 -2.83 2.04
C LEU A 14 15.25 -2.28 1.77
N SER A 15 15.84 -1.54 2.73
CA SER A 15 17.07 -0.78 2.52
C SER A 15 16.98 0.19 1.33
N LYS A 16 15.78 0.73 1.07
CA LYS A 16 15.51 1.73 0.02
C LYS A 16 15.22 3.10 0.64
N SER A 17 15.51 4.18 -0.09
CA SER A 17 15.21 5.55 0.35
C SER A 17 13.75 5.95 0.15
N GLU A 18 13.10 5.38 -0.87
CA GLU A 18 11.70 5.61 -1.22
C GLU A 18 11.10 4.31 -1.74
N ILE A 19 9.76 4.22 -1.70
CA ILE A 19 9.00 3.12 -2.28
C ILE A 19 8.12 3.68 -3.39
N GLU A 20 8.30 3.12 -4.57
CA GLU A 20 7.46 3.36 -5.74
C GLU A 20 7.39 2.06 -6.54
N TYR A 21 6.18 1.54 -6.73
CA TYR A 21 5.91 0.39 -7.56
C TYR A 21 5.59 0.87 -8.97
N GLU A 22 6.52 0.64 -9.89
CA GLU A 22 6.44 1.09 -11.27
C GLU A 22 5.82 0.00 -12.16
N LEU A 23 4.83 0.38 -12.97
CA LEU A 23 4.27 -0.49 -14.01
C LEU A 23 5.22 -0.53 -15.22
N PRO A 24 5.38 -1.68 -15.88
CA PRO A 24 6.25 -1.79 -17.04
C PRO A 24 5.70 -1.00 -18.24
N GLU A 25 6.57 -0.23 -18.91
CA GLU A 25 6.19 0.65 -20.03
C GLU A 25 5.61 -0.11 -21.23
N ASN A 26 6.06 -1.35 -21.48
CA ASN A 26 5.66 -2.17 -22.61
C ASN A 26 4.25 -2.78 -22.45
N LYS A 27 3.57 -2.56 -21.32
CA LYS A 27 2.25 -3.11 -20.97
C LYS A 27 2.17 -4.64 -20.95
N GLU A 28 3.30 -5.33 -20.88
CA GLU A 28 3.35 -6.76 -20.60
C GLU A 28 3.22 -6.96 -19.09
N TYR A 29 1.99 -6.91 -18.59
CA TYR A 29 1.71 -6.96 -17.16
C TYR A 29 1.84 -8.37 -16.60
N SER A 30 2.60 -8.47 -15.50
CA SER A 30 2.59 -9.61 -14.61
C SER A 30 1.29 -9.65 -13.79
N ARG A 31 1.07 -10.74 -13.05
CA ARG A 31 -0.07 -10.84 -12.13
C ARG A 31 -0.07 -9.72 -11.09
N ILE A 32 1.10 -9.31 -10.60
CA ILE A 32 1.23 -8.25 -9.60
C ILE A 32 0.86 -6.89 -10.20
N ASP A 33 1.25 -6.64 -11.46
CA ASP A 33 0.90 -5.41 -12.17
C ASP A 33 -0.61 -5.29 -12.39
N TYR A 34 -1.27 -6.40 -12.77
CA TYR A 34 -2.73 -6.43 -12.90
C TYR A 34 -3.44 -6.19 -11.56
N LEU A 35 -2.93 -6.77 -10.47
CA LEU A 35 -3.45 -6.51 -9.13
C LEU A 35 -3.33 -5.02 -8.81
N TYR A 36 -2.13 -4.44 -8.96
CA TYR A 36 -1.90 -3.04 -8.67
C TYR A 36 -2.81 -2.12 -9.49
N VAL A 37 -2.91 -2.32 -10.81
CA VAL A 37 -3.83 -1.55 -11.68
C VAL A 37 -5.26 -1.64 -11.15
N LYS A 38 -5.74 -2.83 -10.79
CA LYS A 38 -7.11 -3.02 -10.30
C LYS A 38 -7.35 -2.32 -8.95
N LEU A 39 -6.37 -2.32 -8.05
CA LEU A 39 -6.43 -1.58 -6.79
C LEU A 39 -6.57 -0.08 -7.04
N LEU A 40 -5.76 0.48 -7.95
CA LEU A 40 -5.84 1.90 -8.31
C LEU A 40 -7.19 2.23 -8.96
N GLU A 41 -7.73 1.35 -9.82
CA GLU A 41 -9.05 1.54 -10.44
C GLU A 41 -10.17 1.58 -9.40
N LEU A 42 -10.16 0.69 -8.41
CA LEU A 42 -11.14 0.69 -7.32
C LEU A 42 -11.05 1.96 -6.48
N VAL A 43 -9.83 2.37 -6.10
CA VAL A 43 -9.61 3.63 -5.37
C VAL A 43 -10.14 4.81 -6.16
N ASN A 44 -9.89 4.91 -7.47
CA ASN A 44 -10.37 6.01 -8.31
C ASN A 44 -11.89 6.05 -8.46
N ASN A 45 -12.58 4.91 -8.26
CA ASN A 45 -14.03 4.81 -8.31
C ASN A 45 -14.71 5.04 -6.94
N GLY A 46 -13.94 5.39 -5.91
CA GLY A 46 -14.45 5.57 -4.54
C GLY A 46 -14.62 4.26 -3.76
N GLN A 47 -14.22 3.13 -4.34
CA GLN A 47 -14.34 1.79 -3.75
C GLN A 47 -13.10 1.46 -2.92
N ILE A 48 -12.79 2.29 -1.92
CA ILE A 48 -11.54 2.19 -1.16
C ILE A 48 -11.49 0.91 -0.33
N ASN A 49 -12.57 0.61 0.41
CA ASN A 49 -12.67 -0.62 1.20
C ASN A 49 -12.59 -1.89 0.32
N ASP A 50 -13.26 -1.91 -0.83
CA ASP A 50 -13.15 -3.02 -1.79
C ASP A 50 -11.71 -3.19 -2.32
N ALA A 51 -10.96 -2.10 -2.46
CA ALA A 51 -9.56 -2.13 -2.86
C ALA A 51 -8.69 -2.74 -1.75
N GLU A 52 -8.87 -2.33 -0.50
CA GLU A 52 -8.13 -2.88 0.64
C GLU A 52 -8.44 -4.37 0.84
N ASP A 53 -9.72 -4.77 0.79
CA ASP A 53 -10.12 -6.18 0.86
C ASP A 53 -9.44 -7.01 -0.23
N LEU A 54 -9.45 -6.52 -1.47
CA LEU A 54 -8.77 -7.18 -2.60
C LEU A 54 -7.26 -7.28 -2.40
N LEU A 55 -6.63 -6.24 -1.83
CA LEU A 55 -5.20 -6.27 -1.54
C LEU A 55 -4.89 -7.43 -0.59
N PHE A 56 -5.61 -7.53 0.53
CA PHE A 56 -5.37 -8.59 1.52
C PHE A 56 -5.73 -9.99 1.02
N ASP A 57 -6.76 -10.12 0.18
CA ASP A 57 -7.15 -11.41 -0.41
C ASP A 57 -6.10 -11.97 -1.37
N GLU A 58 -5.39 -11.12 -2.11
CA GLU A 58 -4.51 -11.54 -3.20
C GLU A 58 -3.01 -11.47 -2.88
N ILE A 59 -2.62 -10.77 -1.81
CA ILE A 59 -1.22 -10.53 -1.49
C ILE A 59 -0.46 -11.82 -1.15
N ASN A 60 0.71 -12.01 -1.76
CA ASN A 60 1.62 -13.10 -1.44
C ASN A 60 2.74 -12.60 -0.53
N THR A 61 2.64 -12.93 0.75
CA THR A 61 3.59 -12.50 1.80
C THR A 61 4.99 -13.08 1.65
N SER A 62 5.21 -14.05 0.75
CA SER A 62 6.54 -14.56 0.42
C SER A 62 7.28 -13.73 -0.65
N ASP A 63 6.64 -12.73 -1.25
CA ASP A 63 7.21 -11.89 -2.31
C ASP A 63 7.32 -10.42 -1.88
N MET A 64 8.54 -9.98 -1.55
CA MET A 64 8.80 -8.59 -1.13
C MET A 64 8.49 -7.55 -2.22
N LYS A 65 8.36 -7.93 -3.49
CA LYS A 65 7.84 -7.00 -4.51
C LYS A 65 6.39 -6.63 -4.24
N GLN A 66 5.60 -7.55 -3.69
CA GLN A 66 4.22 -7.26 -3.30
C GLN A 66 4.13 -6.43 -2.02
N PHE A 67 5.12 -6.54 -1.13
CA PHE A 67 5.26 -5.59 -0.02
C PHE A 67 5.46 -4.17 -0.54
N GLU A 68 6.37 -3.98 -1.51
CA GLU A 68 6.57 -2.69 -2.17
C GLU A 68 5.31 -2.18 -2.85
N MET A 69 4.61 -3.05 -3.59
CA MET A 69 3.33 -2.73 -4.23
C MET A 69 2.27 -2.26 -3.22
N ALA A 70 2.12 -2.97 -2.10
CA ALA A 70 1.16 -2.63 -1.05
C ALA A 70 1.49 -1.27 -0.40
N MET A 71 2.77 -1.00 -0.13
CA MET A 71 3.21 0.30 0.39
C MET A 71 2.95 1.43 -0.64
N SER A 72 3.18 1.17 -1.93
CA SER A 72 2.82 2.13 -2.99
C SER A 72 1.32 2.35 -3.11
N PHE A 73 0.49 1.33 -2.90
CA PHE A 73 -0.97 1.47 -2.83
C PHE A 73 -1.39 2.45 -1.72
N TYR A 74 -0.86 2.32 -0.51
CA TYR A 74 -1.19 3.25 0.58
C TYR A 74 -0.61 4.65 0.37
N LEU A 75 0.56 4.79 -0.27
CA LEU A 75 1.08 6.10 -0.68
C LEU A 75 0.17 6.77 -1.71
N TYR A 76 -0.33 5.99 -2.68
CA TYR A 76 -1.28 6.46 -3.68
C TYR A 76 -2.58 6.91 -3.05
N LEU A 77 -3.17 6.10 -2.15
CA LEU A 77 -4.37 6.47 -1.41
C LEU A 77 -4.14 7.73 -0.56
N ASN A 78 -2.95 7.88 0.01
CA ASN A 78 -2.58 9.05 0.78
C ASN A 78 -2.49 10.35 -0.06
N ASP A 79 -2.35 10.28 -1.39
CA ASP A 79 -2.34 11.47 -2.23
C ASP A 79 -3.75 12.06 -2.47
N PHE A 80 -4.81 11.31 -2.18
CA PHE A 80 -6.17 11.85 -2.16
C PHE A 80 -6.36 12.76 -0.93
N GLY A 81 -7.19 13.80 -1.07
CA GLY A 81 -7.49 14.73 0.03
C GLY A 81 -8.49 14.16 1.05
N ASP A 82 -8.53 14.74 2.25
CA ASP A 82 -9.37 14.23 3.35
C ASP A 82 -10.85 14.16 2.98
N ASN A 83 -11.38 15.19 2.29
CA ASN A 83 -12.77 15.18 1.80
C ASN A 83 -13.10 13.97 0.92
N TYR A 84 -12.15 13.49 0.12
CA TYR A 84 -12.36 12.32 -0.74
C TYR A 84 -12.43 11.05 0.09
N LEU A 85 -11.51 10.89 1.04
CA LEU A 85 -11.48 9.73 1.94
C LEU A 85 -12.75 9.69 2.78
N GLU A 86 -13.10 10.79 3.43
CA GLU A 86 -14.29 10.88 4.30
C GLU A 86 -15.59 10.64 3.53
N SER A 87 -15.70 11.12 2.28
CA SER A 87 -16.89 10.89 1.45
C SER A 87 -17.05 9.44 0.99
N ASN A 88 -15.99 8.63 1.11
CA ASN A 88 -15.98 7.20 0.80
C ASN A 88 -15.77 6.36 2.08
N ASP A 89 -16.14 6.90 3.25
CA ASP A 89 -16.04 6.25 4.56
C ASP A 89 -14.65 5.69 4.87
N TYR A 90 -13.61 6.50 4.60
CA TYR A 90 -12.21 6.15 4.85
C TYR A 90 -11.43 7.32 5.48
N SER A 91 -10.29 7.04 6.11
CA SER A 91 -9.51 8.00 6.90
C SER A 91 -8.00 7.82 6.79
N ARG A 92 -7.24 8.81 7.29
CA ARG A 92 -5.76 8.72 7.38
C ARG A 92 -5.29 7.68 8.40
N ASP A 93 -6.09 7.46 9.42
CA ASP A 93 -5.80 6.48 10.47
C ASP A 93 -5.95 5.07 9.87
N GLU A 94 -6.99 4.82 9.06
CA GLU A 94 -7.14 3.56 8.32
C GLU A 94 -5.98 3.29 7.37
N ILE A 95 -5.46 4.31 6.65
CA ILE A 95 -4.23 4.15 5.85
C ILE A 95 -3.07 3.66 6.73
N SER A 96 -2.90 4.23 7.91
CA SER A 96 -1.81 3.89 8.83
C SER A 96 -1.99 2.49 9.44
N GLU A 97 -3.23 2.12 9.75
CA GLU A 97 -3.60 0.78 10.22
C GLU A 97 -3.38 -0.27 9.12
N GLY A 98 -3.76 0.01 7.88
CA GLY A 98 -3.52 -0.86 6.72
C GLY A 98 -2.03 -1.10 6.48
N ILE A 99 -1.20 -0.04 6.56
CA ILE A 99 0.27 -0.16 6.51
C ILE A 99 0.80 -1.07 7.64
N LYS A 100 0.30 -0.90 8.87
CA LYS A 100 0.68 -1.72 10.02
C LYS A 100 0.31 -3.19 9.81
N SER A 101 -0.88 -3.45 9.28
CA SER A 101 -1.37 -4.79 8.95
C SER A 101 -0.49 -5.45 7.89
N ILE A 102 -0.08 -4.75 6.83
CA ILE A 102 0.89 -5.29 5.85
C ILE A 102 2.22 -5.63 6.51
N CYS A 103 2.76 -4.78 7.39
CA CYS A 103 3.99 -5.10 8.13
C CYS A 103 3.83 -6.37 8.99
N MET A 104 2.64 -6.62 9.53
CA MET A 104 2.33 -7.84 10.28
C MET A 104 2.27 -9.07 9.37
N GLU A 105 1.55 -9.00 8.26
CA GLU A 105 1.39 -10.10 7.29
C GLU A 105 2.73 -10.56 6.70
N PHE A 106 3.66 -9.63 6.46
CA PHE A 106 5.02 -9.94 5.98
C PHE A 106 5.99 -10.33 7.10
N GLY A 107 5.55 -10.38 8.36
CA GLY A 107 6.39 -10.78 9.48
C GLY A 107 7.50 -9.79 9.82
N VAL A 108 7.37 -8.51 9.42
CA VAL A 108 8.36 -7.45 9.67
C VAL A 108 7.92 -6.49 10.78
N SER A 109 6.77 -6.72 11.41
CA SER A 109 6.18 -5.85 12.43
C SER A 109 7.14 -5.52 13.58
N SER A 110 7.90 -6.49 14.08
CA SER A 110 8.88 -6.27 15.17
C SER A 110 10.02 -5.33 14.78
N MET A 111 10.29 -5.15 13.47
CA MET A 111 11.32 -4.23 12.99
C MET A 111 10.85 -2.78 12.99
N VAL A 112 9.53 -2.57 12.97
CA VAL A 112 8.91 -1.25 12.73
C VAL A 112 7.92 -0.86 13.83
N GLU A 113 7.80 -1.65 14.90
CA GLU A 113 6.80 -1.46 15.97
C GLU A 113 6.85 -0.07 16.61
N PHE A 114 8.04 0.53 16.69
CA PHE A 114 8.25 1.85 17.28
C PHE A 114 7.81 3.03 16.38
N LEU A 115 7.37 2.76 15.15
CA LEU A 115 6.85 3.76 14.24
C LEU A 115 5.34 3.99 14.37
N PHE A 116 4.64 3.13 15.14
CA PHE A 116 3.19 3.16 15.38
C PHE A 116 2.87 3.47 16.84
#